data_AF-A0A848T7B5-F1
#
_entry.id   AF-A0A848T7B5-F1
#
_cell.length_a   1.000
_cell.length_b   1.000
_cell.length_c   1.000
_cell.angle_alpha   90.00
_cell.angle_beta   90.00
_cell.angle_gamma   90.00
#
_symmetry.space_group_name_H-M   'P 1'
#
loop_
_entity.id
_entity.type
_entity.pdbx_description
1 polymer ?
#
loop_
_entity_poly.entity_id
_entity_poly.type
_entity_poly.pdbx_seq_one_letter_code
_entity_poly.pdbx_strand_id
1 'polypeptide(L)'
;CTAGGAYVPAMSDVSIIVKDQGTIFLAGPPLVKAATGEVVSAEELGGGDVHTRLSGVADYLAEDDAHALALVREAVRHLNRSAGGHVDRQAPEPPAYDPDEMLGVVPSDLRTPYDIREVIARIVDGSRLDEFKARYGETLVTGFAHIEGCPVGIVANNGVLFSESAEKGAHFIELCSQRGIPLVFLQNITGFMVGRKAESGGIARAGAKMVTAVATTAVPKVTMIVGGSFGAGNYGMAGRAYSPRFLWSWPTSRISVMGGEQAAGVLATVRREALERKGEDWSAEDEAAFKRPTIEMFERQSHPLYASARLWDDGIVDPRRAREVLALSLGAALNAPVEETRFGVFRM
;
A
#
# COMPACT_ATOMS: atom_id res chain seq x y z
N CYS A 1 21.48 -5.68 -22.98
CA CYS A 1 20.53 -4.56 -22.82
C CYS A 1 20.20 -4.00 -24.20
N THR A 2 18.94 -4.05 -24.65
CA THR A 2 18.59 -3.74 -26.06
C THR A 2 17.41 -2.78 -26.18
N ALA A 3 17.35 -2.04 -27.29
CA ALA A 3 16.28 -1.12 -27.65
C ALA A 3 15.99 -0.10 -26.54
N GLY A 4 14.72 0.06 -26.14
CA GLY A 4 14.35 0.99 -25.07
C GLY A 4 15.03 0.71 -23.73
N GLY A 5 15.44 -0.55 -23.47
CA GLY A 5 16.19 -0.90 -22.27
C GLY A 5 17.56 -0.22 -22.22
N ALA A 6 18.16 0.12 -23.37
CA ALA A 6 19.47 0.77 -23.43
C ALA A 6 19.49 2.13 -22.72
N TYR A 7 18.33 2.77 -22.55
CA TYR A 7 18.24 4.02 -21.79
C TYR A 7 18.39 3.84 -20.28
N VAL A 8 18.22 2.63 -19.72
CA VAL A 8 18.47 2.39 -18.28
C VAL A 8 19.92 2.74 -17.91
N PRO A 9 20.96 2.13 -18.52
CA PRO A 9 22.33 2.54 -18.26
C PRO A 9 22.65 3.93 -18.84
N ALA A 10 22.16 4.28 -20.04
CA ALA A 10 22.54 5.54 -20.67
C ALA A 10 21.97 6.80 -19.97
N MET A 11 20.95 6.65 -19.13
CA MET A 11 20.35 7.75 -18.34
C MET A 11 20.58 7.60 -16.83
N SER A 12 21.41 6.64 -16.41
CA SER A 12 21.84 6.53 -15.01
C SER A 12 23.00 7.50 -14.75
N ASP A 13 23.09 8.04 -13.53
CA ASP A 13 24.19 8.94 -13.14
C ASP A 13 25.57 8.25 -13.21
N VAL A 14 25.59 6.94 -12.92
CA VAL A 14 26.77 6.07 -12.99
C VAL A 14 26.34 4.69 -13.51
N SER A 15 27.04 4.19 -14.52
CA SER A 15 26.79 2.91 -15.20
C SER A 15 28.00 1.98 -15.14
N ILE A 16 27.77 0.74 -14.71
CA ILE A 16 28.78 -0.31 -14.58
C ILE A 16 28.41 -1.46 -15.53
N ILE A 17 29.36 -1.94 -16.31
CA ILE A 17 29.16 -3.00 -17.30
C ILE A 17 30.18 -4.12 -17.11
N VAL A 18 29.73 -5.38 -17.15
CA VAL A 18 30.60 -6.56 -17.05
C VAL A 18 31.23 -6.83 -18.42
N LYS A 19 32.56 -6.94 -18.45
CA LYS A 19 33.36 -7.23 -19.65
C LYS A 19 32.99 -8.58 -20.25
N ASP A 20 33.00 -8.67 -21.59
CA ASP A 20 32.74 -9.90 -22.35
C ASP A 20 31.39 -10.59 -22.01
N GLN A 21 30.43 -9.83 -21.45
CA GLN A 21 29.12 -10.31 -21.01
C GLN A 21 28.03 -9.26 -21.18
N GLY A 22 28.26 -8.06 -20.64
CA GLY A 22 27.34 -6.94 -20.72
C GLY A 22 27.34 -6.32 -22.12
N THR A 23 26.15 -6.08 -22.67
CA THR A 23 25.98 -5.41 -23.97
C THR A 23 24.91 -4.34 -23.92
N ILE A 24 25.09 -3.21 -24.61
CA ILE A 24 24.13 -2.09 -24.70
C ILE A 24 24.00 -1.65 -26.16
N PHE A 25 22.78 -1.56 -26.69
CA PHE A 25 22.54 -1.00 -28.02
C PHE A 25 21.08 -0.64 -28.23
N LEU A 26 20.82 0.41 -29.04
CA LEU A 26 19.45 0.75 -29.46
C LEU A 26 18.91 -0.23 -30.51
N ALA A 27 19.78 -0.73 -31.38
CA ALA A 27 19.46 -1.74 -32.38
C ALA A 27 20.44 -2.90 -32.21
N GLY A 28 19.95 -4.08 -31.85
CA GLY A 28 20.82 -5.26 -31.74
C GLY A 28 21.31 -5.76 -33.09
N PRO A 29 22.29 -6.70 -33.10
CA PRO A 29 22.88 -7.20 -34.33
C PRO A 29 21.89 -7.68 -35.41
N PRO A 30 20.78 -8.37 -35.08
CA PRO A 30 19.79 -8.75 -36.08
C PRO A 30 19.15 -7.56 -36.79
N LEU A 31 18.92 -6.46 -36.07
CA LEU A 31 18.31 -5.24 -36.62
C LEU A 31 19.32 -4.46 -37.46
N VAL A 32 20.58 -4.37 -37.00
CA VAL A 32 21.67 -3.77 -37.78
C VAL A 32 21.85 -4.48 -39.12
N LYS A 33 21.89 -5.82 -39.09
CA LYS A 33 21.98 -6.64 -40.31
C LYS A 33 20.80 -6.43 -41.24
N ALA A 34 19.58 -6.40 -40.70
CA ALA A 34 18.38 -6.19 -41.51
C ALA A 34 18.33 -4.80 -42.16
N ALA A 35 18.80 -3.76 -41.47
CA ALA A 35 18.74 -2.38 -41.94
C ALA A 35 19.89 -2.01 -42.89
N THR A 36 21.09 -2.56 -42.68
CA THR A 36 22.33 -2.11 -43.34
C THR A 36 23.07 -3.22 -44.09
N GLY A 37 22.76 -4.49 -43.83
CA GLY A 37 23.51 -5.64 -44.32
C GLY A 37 24.77 -5.97 -43.50
N GLU A 38 25.16 -5.12 -42.55
CA GLU A 38 26.33 -5.33 -41.69
C GLU A 38 26.15 -6.54 -40.76
N VAL A 39 27.18 -7.38 -40.68
CA VAL A 39 27.23 -8.52 -39.76
C VAL A 39 28.28 -8.23 -38.70
N VAL A 40 27.82 -7.98 -37.48
CA VAL A 40 28.64 -7.63 -36.32
C VAL A 40 28.18 -8.45 -35.12
N SER A 41 29.10 -8.86 -34.24
CA SER A 41 28.71 -9.54 -33.00
C SER A 41 28.13 -8.56 -31.97
N ALA A 42 27.50 -9.08 -30.92
CA ALA A 42 26.96 -8.23 -29.85
C ALA A 42 28.07 -7.50 -29.06
N GLU A 43 29.22 -8.15 -28.84
CA GLU A 43 30.37 -7.56 -28.14
C GLU A 43 31.03 -6.46 -28.98
N GLU A 44 31.22 -6.69 -30.29
CA GLU A 44 31.76 -5.68 -31.19
C GLU A 44 30.83 -4.47 -31.38
N LEU A 45 29.50 -4.71 -31.35
CA LEU A 45 28.51 -3.65 -31.56
C LEU A 45 28.33 -2.75 -30.33
N GLY A 46 28.42 -3.32 -29.12
CA GLY A 46 28.08 -2.59 -27.90
C GLY A 46 28.47 -3.34 -26.63
N GLY A 47 29.61 -4.02 -26.64
CA GLY A 47 30.17 -4.69 -25.48
C GLY A 47 30.73 -3.75 -24.42
N GLY A 48 31.28 -4.34 -23.36
CA GLY A 48 31.87 -3.59 -22.24
C GLY A 48 32.98 -2.65 -22.70
N ASP A 49 33.92 -3.16 -23.48
CA ASP A 49 35.06 -2.38 -23.99
C ASP A 49 34.60 -1.22 -24.89
N VAL A 50 33.61 -1.44 -25.76
CA VAL A 50 33.04 -0.39 -26.62
C VAL A 50 32.52 0.77 -25.76
N HIS A 51 31.79 0.49 -24.69
CA HIS A 51 31.11 1.53 -23.93
C HIS A 51 31.97 2.20 -22.87
N THR A 52 33.00 1.54 -22.34
CA THR A 52 33.91 2.14 -21.34
C THR A 52 35.17 2.73 -21.95
N ARG A 53 35.52 2.38 -23.19
CA ARG A 53 36.72 2.89 -23.88
C ARG A 53 36.42 3.82 -25.05
N LEU A 54 35.37 3.56 -25.82
CA LEU A 54 35.10 4.27 -27.08
C LEU A 54 33.94 5.25 -26.97
N SER A 55 32.76 4.80 -26.53
CA SER A 55 31.55 5.62 -26.59
C SER A 55 31.27 6.42 -25.31
N GLY A 56 31.77 5.96 -24.15
CA GLY A 56 31.47 6.56 -22.84
C GLY A 56 30.02 6.39 -22.37
N VAL A 57 29.33 5.33 -22.82
CA VAL A 57 27.94 5.04 -22.35
C VAL A 57 27.95 4.33 -20.99
N ALA A 58 29.07 3.69 -20.62
CA ALA A 58 29.29 3.11 -19.31
C ALA A 58 30.57 3.69 -18.71
N ASP A 59 30.61 3.84 -17.39
CA ASP A 59 31.67 4.54 -16.66
C ASP A 59 32.72 3.59 -16.09
N TYR A 60 32.31 2.37 -15.74
CA TYR A 60 33.19 1.36 -15.15
C TYR A 60 33.06 0.02 -15.87
N LEU A 61 34.22 -0.59 -16.15
CA LEU A 61 34.32 -1.95 -16.67
C LEU A 61 34.59 -2.91 -15.51
N ALA A 62 33.68 -3.85 -15.28
CA ALA A 62 33.81 -4.91 -14.28
C ALA A 62 34.32 -6.20 -14.93
N GLU A 63 35.06 -7.00 -14.16
CA GLU A 63 35.62 -8.29 -14.62
C GLU A 63 34.59 -9.42 -14.58
N ASP A 64 33.68 -9.36 -13.59
CA ASP A 64 32.59 -10.30 -13.39
C ASP A 64 31.47 -9.63 -12.58
N ASP A 65 30.38 -10.37 -12.33
CA ASP A 65 29.24 -9.89 -11.55
C ASP A 65 29.61 -9.48 -10.12
N ALA A 66 30.54 -10.18 -9.48
CA ALA A 66 30.95 -9.88 -8.10
C ALA A 66 31.72 -8.55 -8.02
N HIS A 67 32.61 -8.31 -8.99
CA HIS A 67 33.30 -7.05 -9.15
C HIS A 67 32.32 -5.91 -9.48
N ALA A 68 31.34 -6.15 -10.35
CA ALA A 68 30.30 -5.15 -10.66
C ALA A 68 29.53 -4.73 -9.41
N LEU A 69 29.12 -5.67 -8.56
CA LEU A 69 28.45 -5.37 -7.30
C LEU A 69 29.35 -4.62 -6.30
N ALA A 70 30.65 -4.89 -6.28
CA ALA A 70 31.60 -4.13 -5.47
C ALA A 70 31.69 -2.66 -5.94
N LEU A 71 31.73 -2.43 -7.25
CA LEU A 71 31.73 -1.09 -7.84
C LEU A 71 30.40 -0.35 -7.59
N VAL A 72 29.25 -1.03 -7.60
CA VAL A 72 27.97 -0.43 -7.21
C VAL A 72 28.03 0.10 -5.77
N ARG A 73 28.61 -0.68 -4.83
CA ARG A 73 28.79 -0.24 -3.44
C ARG A 73 29.78 0.93 -3.33
N GLU A 74 30.79 0.98 -4.19
CA GLU A 74 31.70 2.11 -4.31
C GLU A 74 30.98 3.39 -4.76
N ALA A 75 30.13 3.30 -5.78
CA ALA A 75 29.32 4.43 -6.25
C ALA A 75 28.39 4.95 -5.14
N VAL A 76 27.69 4.05 -4.44
CA VAL A 76 26.79 4.41 -3.34
C VAL A 76 27.53 5.10 -2.17
N ARG A 77 28.78 4.73 -1.90
CA ARG A 77 29.60 5.34 -0.83
C ARG A 77 29.90 6.82 -1.08
N HIS A 78 29.90 7.26 -2.34
CA HIS A 78 30.23 8.62 -2.74
C HIS A 78 29.00 9.53 -2.95
N LEU A 79 27.79 9.09 -2.58
CA LEU A 79 26.57 9.87 -2.75
C LEU A 79 26.49 11.13 -1.86
N ASN A 80 27.44 11.35 -0.94
CA ASN A 80 27.42 12.45 0.04
C ASN A 80 26.04 12.58 0.74
N ARG A 81 25.46 11.44 1.10
CA ARG A 81 24.07 11.38 1.59
C ARG A 81 24.01 11.67 3.10
N SER A 82 23.24 12.66 3.48
CA SER A 82 22.75 12.82 4.86
C SER A 82 21.46 12.03 5.07
N ALA A 83 21.21 11.53 6.27
CA ALA A 83 19.91 10.99 6.62
C ALA A 83 18.86 12.13 6.57
N GLY A 84 17.93 12.06 5.61
CA GLY A 84 16.79 12.97 5.53
C GLY A 84 15.72 12.64 6.56
N GLY A 85 14.83 13.60 6.84
CA GLY A 85 13.62 13.46 7.66
C GLY A 85 13.85 13.44 9.17
N HIS A 86 13.85 14.63 9.79
CA HIS A 86 13.95 14.77 11.24
C HIS A 86 12.59 14.51 11.91
N VAL A 87 12.27 13.23 12.13
CA VAL A 87 11.41 12.87 13.25
C VAL A 87 12.29 12.67 14.48
N ASP A 88 11.84 13.12 15.64
CA ASP A 88 12.53 12.90 16.90
C ASP A 88 12.40 11.41 17.28
N ARG A 89 13.46 10.64 17.05
CA ARG A 89 13.47 9.20 17.32
C ARG A 89 13.88 8.96 18.76
N GLN A 90 13.14 8.10 19.45
CA GLN A 90 13.52 7.59 20.76
C GLN A 90 14.27 6.25 20.64
N ALA A 91 14.83 5.77 21.76
CA ALA A 91 15.40 4.43 21.82
C ALA A 91 14.30 3.38 21.52
N PRO A 92 14.52 2.46 20.56
CA PRO A 92 13.59 1.38 20.28
C PRO A 92 13.36 0.49 21.50
N GLU A 93 12.11 0.06 21.70
CA GLU A 93 11.74 -0.93 22.70
C GLU A 93 10.86 -2.01 22.04
N PRO A 94 11.07 -3.30 22.31
CA PRO A 94 10.17 -4.34 21.82
C PRO A 94 8.75 -4.16 22.39
N PRO A 95 7.70 -4.68 21.71
CA PRO A 95 6.37 -4.76 22.30
C PRO A 95 6.38 -5.62 23.59
N ALA A 96 5.45 -5.35 24.50
CA ALA A 96 5.29 -6.13 25.74
C ALA A 96 4.65 -7.52 25.50
N TYR A 97 4.07 -7.75 24.32
CA TYR A 97 3.47 -9.02 23.91
C TYR A 97 4.23 -9.60 22.71
N ASP A 98 4.32 -10.93 22.65
CA ASP A 98 5.01 -11.63 21.56
C ASP A 98 4.25 -11.42 20.23
N PRO A 99 4.91 -10.91 19.17
CA PRO A 99 4.32 -10.81 17.84
C PRO A 99 3.79 -12.15 17.28
N ASP A 100 4.30 -13.30 17.74
CA ASP A 100 3.82 -14.62 17.32
C ASP A 100 2.37 -14.90 17.79
N GLU A 101 1.91 -14.24 18.85
CA GLU A 101 0.52 -14.33 19.32
C GLU A 101 -0.49 -13.71 18.33
N MET A 102 -0.03 -12.92 17.35
CA MET A 102 -0.89 -12.22 16.41
C MET A 102 -1.80 -13.16 15.61
N LEU A 103 -1.36 -14.39 15.35
CA LEU A 103 -2.14 -15.42 14.66
C LEU A 103 -3.34 -15.92 15.49
N GLY A 104 -3.29 -15.80 16.82
CA GLY A 104 -4.40 -16.15 17.72
C GLY A 104 -5.34 -14.97 18.01
N VAL A 105 -4.88 -13.74 17.79
CA VAL A 105 -5.63 -12.50 18.03
C VAL A 105 -6.59 -12.20 16.89
N VAL A 106 -6.15 -12.42 15.65
CA VAL A 106 -6.87 -11.99 14.44
C VAL A 106 -7.68 -13.16 13.91
N PRO A 107 -9.03 -13.09 13.93
CA PRO A 107 -9.86 -14.17 13.41
C PRO A 107 -9.63 -14.38 11.91
N SER A 108 -9.65 -15.64 11.47
CA SER A 108 -9.58 -15.98 10.04
C SER A 108 -10.86 -15.59 9.27
N ASP A 109 -12.01 -15.55 9.95
CA ASP A 109 -13.27 -15.07 9.39
C ASP A 109 -13.39 -13.56 9.61
N LEU A 110 -13.39 -12.81 8.50
CA LEU A 110 -13.51 -11.33 8.48
C LEU A 110 -14.80 -10.80 9.11
N ARG A 111 -15.81 -11.64 9.33
CA ARG A 111 -17.08 -11.25 9.99
C ARG A 111 -17.00 -11.32 11.50
N THR A 112 -15.98 -11.97 12.06
CA THR A 112 -15.81 -12.09 13.50
C THR A 112 -15.16 -10.81 14.04
N PRO A 113 -15.86 -10.03 14.88
CA PRO A 113 -15.27 -8.84 15.48
C PRO A 113 -14.12 -9.20 16.41
N TYR A 114 -13.11 -8.35 16.48
CA TYR A 114 -12.04 -8.39 17.46
C TYR A 114 -11.61 -6.96 17.79
N ASP A 115 -10.93 -6.75 18.91
CA ASP A 115 -10.39 -5.43 19.26
C ASP A 115 -9.07 -5.19 18.53
N ILE A 116 -9.03 -4.20 17.64
CA ILE A 116 -7.84 -3.85 16.88
C ILE A 116 -6.66 -3.41 17.77
N ARG A 117 -6.93 -3.02 19.02
CA ARG A 117 -5.89 -2.70 20.01
C ARG A 117 -4.99 -3.89 20.32
N GLU A 118 -5.50 -5.12 20.19
CA GLU A 118 -4.68 -6.33 20.37
C GLU A 118 -3.61 -6.47 19.27
N VAL A 119 -3.89 -6.02 18.06
CA VAL A 119 -2.88 -5.92 16.98
C VAL A 119 -1.91 -4.79 17.27
N ILE A 120 -2.42 -3.62 17.67
CA ILE A 120 -1.58 -2.44 17.98
C ILE A 120 -0.58 -2.77 19.11
N ALA A 121 -1.03 -3.44 20.17
CA ALA A 121 -0.20 -3.81 21.31
C ALA A 121 0.98 -4.73 20.92
N ARG A 122 0.89 -5.49 19.82
CA ARG A 122 1.93 -6.39 19.33
C ARG A 122 2.85 -5.77 18.27
N ILE A 123 2.58 -4.53 17.84
CA ILE A 123 3.40 -3.82 16.85
C ILE A 123 4.14 -2.61 17.42
N VAL A 124 3.60 -1.93 18.43
CA VAL A 124 4.18 -0.69 18.95
C VAL A 124 5.16 -0.92 20.10
N ASP A 125 6.11 0.01 20.25
CA ASP A 125 7.14 -0.01 21.28
C ASP A 125 6.53 -0.06 22.69
N GLY A 126 6.93 -1.08 23.46
CA GLY A 126 6.42 -1.34 24.81
C GLY A 126 4.91 -1.51 24.92
N SER A 127 4.22 -1.79 23.80
CA SER A 127 2.75 -1.90 23.73
C SER A 127 2.00 -0.64 24.20
N ARG A 128 2.63 0.54 24.12
CA ARG A 128 2.04 1.81 24.56
C ARG A 128 1.34 2.53 23.42
N LEU A 129 0.05 2.80 23.61
CA LEU A 129 -0.77 3.63 22.74
C LEU A 129 -1.38 4.77 23.55
N ASP A 130 -1.03 6.01 23.22
CA ASP A 130 -1.73 7.20 23.74
C ASP A 130 -2.97 7.44 22.88
N GLU A 131 -4.12 6.90 23.32
CA GLU A 131 -5.32 6.85 22.50
C GLU A 131 -6.05 8.21 22.46
N PHE A 132 -6.09 8.82 21.28
CA PHE A 132 -6.84 10.03 21.01
C PHE A 132 -8.33 9.72 20.88
N LYS A 133 -9.18 10.49 21.59
CA LYS A 133 -10.65 10.33 21.58
C LYS A 133 -11.08 8.87 21.83
N ALA A 134 -10.50 8.21 22.83
CA ALA A 134 -10.79 6.81 23.15
C ALA A 134 -12.29 6.49 23.35
N ARG A 135 -13.09 7.46 23.80
CA ARG A 135 -14.53 7.32 24.11
C ARG A 135 -15.47 7.97 23.09
N TYR A 136 -14.98 8.28 21.89
CA TYR A 136 -15.76 8.91 20.82
C TYR A 136 -15.41 8.26 19.48
N GLY A 137 -16.41 7.90 18.67
CA GLY A 137 -16.19 7.21 17.39
C GLY A 137 -15.38 5.91 17.56
N GLU A 138 -15.76 5.07 18.52
CA GLU A 138 -14.98 3.90 19.00
C GLU A 138 -14.72 2.82 17.92
N THR A 139 -15.41 2.89 16.79
CA THR A 139 -15.14 2.03 15.63
C THR A 139 -13.92 2.45 14.81
N LEU A 140 -13.27 3.58 15.16
CA LEU A 140 -11.97 3.97 14.66
C LEU A 140 -11.06 4.27 15.85
N VAL A 141 -10.03 3.45 16.04
CA VAL A 141 -8.97 3.69 17.02
C VAL A 141 -7.96 4.64 16.41
N THR A 142 -7.61 5.68 17.15
CA THR A 142 -6.57 6.63 16.77
C THR A 142 -5.68 6.91 17.95
N GLY A 143 -4.37 6.96 17.77
CA GLY A 143 -3.47 7.25 18.87
C GLY A 143 -2.02 7.40 18.46
N PHE A 144 -1.24 8.01 19.33
CA PHE A 144 0.19 8.18 19.15
C PHE A 144 0.93 6.99 19.76
N ALA A 145 1.95 6.51 19.05
CA ALA A 145 2.81 5.43 19.49
C ALA A 145 4.20 5.59 18.86
N HIS A 146 5.07 4.61 19.12
CA HIS A 146 6.35 4.49 18.41
C HIS A 146 6.51 3.08 17.84
N ILE A 147 7.21 2.97 16.72
CA ILE A 147 7.61 1.69 16.11
C ILE A 147 9.10 1.78 15.79
N GLU A 148 9.91 0.95 16.45
CA GLU A 148 11.38 0.98 16.33
C GLU A 148 11.94 2.39 16.57
N GLY A 149 11.44 3.05 17.62
CA GLY A 149 11.81 4.41 18.00
C GLY A 149 11.22 5.53 17.13
N CYS A 150 10.57 5.22 16.01
CA CYS A 150 9.95 6.22 15.14
C CYS A 150 8.57 6.62 15.68
N PRO A 151 8.26 7.92 15.89
CA PRO A 151 6.92 8.34 16.27
C PRO A 151 5.94 8.07 15.13
N VAL A 152 4.74 7.59 15.47
CA VAL A 152 3.68 7.28 14.50
C VAL A 152 2.30 7.70 15.03
N GLY A 153 1.46 8.14 14.11
CA GLY A 153 0.02 8.28 14.33
C GLY A 153 -0.70 7.06 13.75
N ILE A 154 -1.31 6.25 14.60
CA ILE A 154 -2.04 5.06 14.16
C ILE A 154 -3.50 5.41 13.92
N VAL A 155 -4.05 4.94 12.79
CA VAL A 155 -5.47 5.05 12.42
C VAL A 155 -5.96 3.65 12.06
N ALA A 156 -6.79 3.04 12.90
CA ALA A 156 -7.08 1.61 12.82
C ALA A 156 -8.58 1.32 12.94
N ASN A 157 -9.13 0.51 12.04
CA ASN A 157 -10.56 0.17 12.09
C ASN A 157 -10.87 -0.82 13.22
N ASN A 158 -11.96 -0.57 13.93
CA ASN A 158 -12.51 -1.41 14.99
C ASN A 158 -14.02 -1.66 14.77
N GLY A 159 -14.44 -1.66 13.50
CA GLY A 159 -15.84 -1.77 13.09
C GLY A 159 -16.18 -0.89 11.89
N VAL A 160 -17.48 -0.74 11.62
CA VAL A 160 -18.03 0.15 10.57
C VAL A 160 -17.79 1.62 10.90
N LEU A 161 -17.57 2.47 9.90
CA LEU A 161 -17.35 3.90 10.11
C LEU A 161 -18.67 4.66 10.28
N PHE A 162 -18.76 5.44 11.36
CA PHE A 162 -19.81 6.44 11.57
C PHE A 162 -19.28 7.85 11.27
N SER A 163 -20.17 8.85 11.29
CA SER A 163 -19.78 10.26 11.14
C SER A 163 -18.73 10.66 12.20
N GLU A 164 -18.94 10.24 13.44
CA GLU A 164 -18.06 10.48 14.58
C GLU A 164 -16.67 9.87 14.35
N SER A 165 -16.62 8.66 13.78
CA SER A 165 -15.38 7.97 13.43
C SER A 165 -14.60 8.77 12.37
N ALA A 166 -15.28 9.27 11.34
CA ALA A 166 -14.66 10.03 10.28
C ALA A 166 -14.17 11.42 10.75
N GLU A 167 -14.95 12.11 11.59
CA GLU A 167 -14.56 13.39 12.20
C GLU A 167 -13.40 13.23 13.19
N LYS A 168 -13.37 12.12 13.95
CA LYS A 168 -12.22 11.72 14.76
C LYS A 168 -10.97 11.51 13.90
N GLY A 169 -11.09 10.73 12.82
CA GLY A 169 -10.00 10.45 11.90
C GLY A 169 -9.44 11.70 11.25
N ALA A 170 -10.29 12.58 10.73
CA ALA A 170 -9.88 13.85 10.11
C ALA A 170 -9.06 14.71 11.10
N HIS A 171 -9.59 14.95 12.30
CA HIS A 171 -8.89 15.73 13.33
C HIS A 171 -7.55 15.07 13.71
N PHE A 172 -7.52 13.76 13.89
CA PHE A 172 -6.27 13.08 14.23
C PHE A 172 -5.19 13.21 13.14
N ILE A 173 -5.60 13.13 11.86
CA ILE A 173 -4.70 13.37 10.72
C ILE A 173 -4.19 14.82 10.71
N GLU A 174 -5.03 15.80 11.02
CA GLU A 174 -4.61 17.20 11.16
C GLU A 174 -3.52 17.36 12.24
N LEU A 175 -3.70 16.73 13.41
CA LEU A 175 -2.68 16.74 14.48
C LEU A 175 -1.37 16.11 14.05
N CYS A 176 -1.42 14.95 13.37
CA CYS A 176 -0.22 14.29 12.87
C CYS A 176 0.49 15.16 11.82
N SER A 177 -0.28 15.77 10.92
CA SER A 177 0.22 16.66 9.87
C SER A 177 0.88 17.90 10.43
N GLN A 178 0.26 18.54 11.43
CA GLN A 178 0.83 19.70 12.11
C GLN A 178 2.15 19.38 12.82
N ARG A 179 2.30 18.15 13.31
CA ARG A 179 3.47 17.70 14.08
C ARG A 179 4.52 16.99 13.22
N GLY A 180 4.29 16.82 11.92
CA GLY A 180 5.17 16.06 11.04
C GLY A 180 5.28 14.57 11.37
N ILE A 181 4.25 13.99 12.01
CA ILE A 181 4.24 12.59 12.46
C ILE A 181 3.71 11.69 11.33
N PRO A 182 4.48 10.67 10.89
CA PRO A 182 4.02 9.68 9.92
C PRO A 182 2.75 8.95 10.36
N LEU A 183 1.90 8.59 9.41
CA LEU A 183 0.64 7.90 9.65
C LEU A 183 0.74 6.41 9.28
N VAL A 184 0.22 5.55 10.16
CA VAL A 184 0.04 4.11 9.92
C VAL A 184 -1.44 3.80 9.90
N PHE A 185 -1.95 3.30 8.77
CA PHE A 185 -3.34 2.88 8.61
C PHE A 185 -3.46 1.36 8.70
N LEU A 186 -4.26 0.87 9.65
CA LEU A 186 -4.60 -0.56 9.77
C LEU A 186 -6.02 -0.77 9.25
N GLN A 187 -6.14 -1.29 8.03
CA GLN A 187 -7.44 -1.47 7.38
C GLN A 187 -8.08 -2.79 7.78
N ASN A 188 -9.25 -2.68 8.41
CA ASN A 188 -10.22 -3.76 8.58
C ASN A 188 -11.63 -3.17 8.49
N ILE A 189 -11.99 -2.72 7.30
CA ILE A 189 -13.18 -1.92 7.04
C ILE A 189 -14.14 -2.59 6.07
N THR A 190 -15.39 -2.73 6.53
CA THR A 190 -16.52 -3.22 5.74
C THR A 190 -17.31 -2.11 5.06
N GLY A 191 -17.17 -0.87 5.52
CA GLY A 191 -17.77 0.31 4.92
C GLY A 191 -18.24 1.33 5.96
N PHE A 192 -19.01 2.31 5.49
CA PHE A 192 -19.70 3.29 6.32
C PHE A 192 -21.07 2.78 6.75
N MET A 193 -21.58 3.28 7.87
CA MET A 193 -22.94 3.01 8.31
C MET A 193 -23.97 3.48 7.27
N VAL A 194 -24.95 2.63 6.96
CA VAL A 194 -26.00 2.93 5.97
C VAL A 194 -27.33 3.22 6.64
N GLY A 195 -28.20 3.94 5.93
CA GLY A 195 -29.59 4.15 6.33
C GLY A 195 -29.97 5.62 6.47
N ARG A 196 -31.29 5.88 6.48
CA ARG A 196 -31.85 7.25 6.41
C ARG A 196 -31.27 8.19 7.45
N LYS A 197 -31.11 7.74 8.71
CA LYS A 197 -30.57 8.56 9.81
C LYS A 197 -29.10 8.93 9.57
N ALA A 198 -28.29 8.00 9.08
CA ALA A 198 -26.88 8.25 8.77
C ALA A 198 -26.74 9.26 7.62
N GLU A 199 -27.53 9.09 6.56
CA GLU A 199 -27.56 10.01 5.41
C GLU A 199 -28.02 11.42 5.82
N SER A 200 -29.15 11.53 6.52
CA SER A 200 -29.66 12.84 6.99
C SER A 200 -28.76 13.49 8.04
N GLY A 201 -27.99 12.69 8.79
CA GLY A 201 -26.97 13.14 9.73
C GLY A 201 -25.69 13.65 9.05
N GLY A 202 -25.56 13.46 7.74
CA GLY A 202 -24.43 13.95 6.96
C GLY A 202 -23.22 13.02 6.95
N ILE A 203 -23.42 11.70 6.99
CA ILE A 203 -22.30 10.73 6.93
C ILE A 203 -21.40 10.94 5.69
N ALA A 204 -21.99 11.33 4.56
CA ALA A 204 -21.24 11.64 3.34
C ALA A 204 -20.27 12.82 3.52
N ARG A 205 -20.68 13.91 4.19
CA ARG A 205 -19.77 15.04 4.46
C ARG A 205 -18.71 14.69 5.52
N ALA A 206 -19.07 13.91 6.53
CA ALA A 206 -18.13 13.48 7.56
C ALA A 206 -17.05 12.57 6.96
N GLY A 207 -17.44 11.57 6.15
CA GLY A 207 -16.52 10.75 5.36
C GLY A 207 -15.66 11.59 4.43
N ALA A 208 -16.24 12.58 3.74
CA ALA A 208 -15.49 13.49 2.89
C ALA A 208 -14.42 14.28 3.64
N LYS A 209 -14.67 14.73 4.89
CA LYS A 209 -13.64 15.38 5.72
C LYS A 209 -12.43 14.47 5.92
N MET A 210 -12.66 13.20 6.28
CA MET A 210 -11.58 12.23 6.47
C MET A 210 -10.80 11.98 5.18
N VAL A 211 -11.50 11.81 4.06
CA VAL A 211 -10.87 11.60 2.74
C VAL A 211 -10.04 12.83 2.33
N THR A 212 -10.54 14.05 2.54
CA THR A 212 -9.76 15.27 2.30
C THR A 212 -8.48 15.28 3.14
N ALA A 213 -8.55 14.92 4.42
CA ALA A 213 -7.38 14.87 5.29
C ALA A 213 -6.35 13.83 4.81
N VAL A 214 -6.79 12.62 4.46
CA VAL A 214 -5.94 11.55 3.91
C VAL A 214 -5.28 11.95 2.59
N ALA A 215 -6.04 12.57 1.69
CA ALA A 215 -5.58 12.93 0.36
C ALA A 215 -4.55 14.07 0.37
N THR A 216 -4.63 14.98 1.34
CA THR A 216 -3.85 16.22 1.34
C THR A 216 -2.72 16.24 2.35
N THR A 217 -2.70 15.31 3.31
CA THR A 217 -1.58 15.21 4.25
C THR A 217 -0.26 14.88 3.55
N ALA A 218 0.75 15.67 3.85
CA ALA A 218 2.11 15.55 3.30
C ALA A 218 2.99 14.60 4.12
N VAL A 219 2.57 14.21 5.33
CA VAL A 219 3.33 13.24 6.13
C VAL A 219 3.34 11.88 5.44
N PRO A 220 4.42 11.08 5.60
CA PRO A 220 4.45 9.73 5.07
C PRO A 220 3.28 8.90 5.61
N LYS A 221 2.61 8.19 4.71
CA LYS A 221 1.54 7.25 5.03
C LYS A 221 2.01 5.83 4.72
N VAL A 222 1.79 4.90 5.63
CA VAL A 222 1.97 3.46 5.40
C VAL A 222 0.65 2.78 5.71
N THR A 223 0.17 1.94 4.80
CA THR A 223 -1.10 1.24 4.93
C THR A 223 -0.86 -0.26 5.05
N MET A 224 -1.56 -0.92 5.98
CA MET A 224 -1.56 -2.37 6.12
C MET A 224 -3.00 -2.88 6.20
N ILE A 225 -3.39 -3.72 5.25
CA ILE A 225 -4.71 -4.36 5.23
C ILE A 225 -4.64 -5.62 6.10
N VAL A 226 -5.18 -5.50 7.30
CA VAL A 226 -5.20 -6.55 8.33
C VAL A 226 -6.52 -7.35 8.36
N GLY A 227 -7.49 -6.96 7.52
CA GLY A 227 -8.76 -7.64 7.35
C GLY A 227 -9.48 -7.23 6.06
N GLY A 228 -10.67 -6.66 6.19
CA GLY A 228 -11.44 -6.16 5.04
C GLY A 228 -10.94 -4.81 4.52
N SER A 229 -11.02 -4.61 3.20
CA SER A 229 -10.84 -3.32 2.54
C SER A 229 -11.93 -3.14 1.49
N PHE A 230 -13.09 -2.61 1.92
CA PHE A 230 -14.28 -2.55 1.07
C PHE A 230 -14.78 -1.12 0.82
N GLY A 231 -15.11 -0.85 -0.44
CA GLY A 231 -15.83 0.36 -0.87
C GLY A 231 -15.20 1.68 -0.41
N ALA A 232 -16.04 2.64 0.00
CA ALA A 232 -15.59 3.95 0.46
C ALA A 232 -14.70 3.90 1.71
N GLY A 233 -14.76 2.81 2.49
CA GLY A 233 -13.87 2.60 3.63
C GLY A 233 -12.40 2.53 3.22
N ASN A 234 -12.09 1.91 2.07
CA ASN A 234 -10.75 1.88 1.51
C ASN A 234 -10.19 3.29 1.30
N TYR A 235 -11.03 4.23 0.87
CA TYR A 235 -10.62 5.61 0.59
C TYR A 235 -10.29 6.37 1.86
N GLY A 236 -11.19 6.32 2.85
CA GLY A 236 -10.99 6.99 4.14
C GLY A 236 -9.80 6.45 4.93
N MET A 237 -9.35 5.22 4.66
CA MET A 237 -8.24 4.57 5.35
C MET A 237 -6.94 4.55 4.53
N ALA A 238 -6.76 5.48 3.58
CA ALA A 238 -5.56 5.60 2.75
C ALA A 238 -5.24 4.35 1.90
N GLY A 239 -6.23 3.87 1.15
CA GLY A 239 -6.04 2.83 0.13
C GLY A 239 -5.14 3.27 -1.03
N ARG A 240 -4.92 2.38 -2.00
CA ARG A 240 -3.90 2.53 -3.06
C ARG A 240 -3.97 3.86 -3.83
N ALA A 241 -5.18 4.38 -4.07
CA ALA A 241 -5.38 5.65 -4.79
C ALA A 241 -4.92 6.91 -4.01
N TYR A 242 -4.65 6.79 -2.71
CA TYR A 242 -4.24 7.89 -1.83
C TYR A 242 -2.72 7.92 -1.58
N SER A 243 -1.97 7.22 -2.43
CA SER A 243 -0.51 7.23 -2.48
C SER A 243 0.16 7.07 -1.10
N PRO A 244 -0.18 6.02 -0.31
CA PRO A 244 0.69 5.64 0.78
C PRO A 244 2.07 5.26 0.20
N ARG A 245 3.14 5.53 0.94
CA ARG A 245 4.51 5.19 0.52
C ARG A 245 4.67 3.69 0.32
N PHE A 246 3.98 2.92 1.15
CA PHE A 246 3.83 1.47 1.02
C PHE A 246 2.42 1.05 1.44
N LEU A 247 1.86 0.08 0.73
CA LEU A 247 0.61 -0.59 1.08
C LEU A 247 0.84 -2.10 1.12
N TRP A 248 0.61 -2.71 2.28
CA TRP A 248 0.82 -4.15 2.51
C TRP A 248 -0.50 -4.87 2.78
N SER A 249 -0.58 -6.14 2.43
CA SER A 249 -1.76 -6.98 2.67
C SER A 249 -1.42 -8.17 3.57
N TRP A 250 -2.32 -8.57 4.46
CA TRP A 250 -2.20 -9.85 5.16
C TRP A 250 -2.78 -11.02 4.35
N PRO A 251 -2.38 -12.27 4.62
CA PRO A 251 -2.87 -13.44 3.87
C PRO A 251 -4.39 -13.69 4.05
N THR A 252 -4.95 -13.22 5.17
CA THR A 252 -6.39 -13.30 5.47
C THR A 252 -7.20 -12.12 4.93
N SER A 253 -6.55 -11.08 4.42
CA SER A 253 -7.22 -9.86 3.97
C SER A 253 -8.14 -10.11 2.76
N ARG A 254 -9.11 -9.21 2.54
CA ARG A 254 -9.92 -9.19 1.32
C ARG A 254 -10.14 -7.75 0.85
N ILE A 255 -10.04 -7.54 -0.46
CA ILE A 255 -10.24 -6.21 -1.08
C ILE A 255 -11.22 -6.27 -2.25
N SER A 256 -12.27 -5.44 -2.22
CA SER A 256 -13.21 -5.30 -3.36
C SER A 256 -14.08 -4.06 -3.20
N VAL A 257 -14.87 -3.73 -4.23
CA VAL A 257 -15.79 -2.59 -4.19
C VAL A 257 -16.87 -2.73 -3.11
N MET A 258 -17.30 -3.97 -2.82
CA MET A 258 -18.20 -4.36 -1.73
C MET A 258 -18.07 -5.87 -1.48
N GLY A 259 -18.75 -6.41 -0.46
CA GLY A 259 -18.76 -7.86 -0.22
C GLY A 259 -19.48 -8.64 -1.33
N GLY A 260 -19.00 -9.86 -1.64
CA GLY A 260 -19.57 -10.68 -2.72
C GLY A 260 -21.06 -11.02 -2.53
N GLU A 261 -21.45 -11.38 -1.30
CA GLU A 261 -22.86 -11.61 -0.94
C GLU A 261 -23.73 -10.36 -1.11
N GLN A 262 -23.19 -9.19 -0.77
CA GLN A 262 -23.88 -7.91 -0.92
C GLN A 262 -24.08 -7.58 -2.41
N ALA A 263 -23.03 -7.73 -3.23
CA ALA A 263 -23.12 -7.49 -4.68
C ALA A 263 -24.14 -8.43 -5.34
N ALA A 264 -24.05 -9.72 -5.04
CA ALA A 264 -24.98 -10.72 -5.56
C ALA A 264 -26.43 -10.45 -5.10
N GLY A 265 -26.62 -10.02 -3.85
CA GLY A 265 -27.93 -9.65 -3.31
C GLY A 265 -28.56 -8.48 -4.05
N VAL A 266 -27.80 -7.40 -4.29
CA VAL A 266 -28.29 -6.24 -5.04
C VAL A 266 -28.69 -6.61 -6.47
N LEU A 267 -27.86 -7.40 -7.16
CA LEU A 267 -28.19 -7.88 -8.51
C LEU A 267 -29.44 -8.77 -8.52
N ALA A 268 -29.61 -9.61 -7.49
CA ALA A 268 -30.79 -10.45 -7.35
C ALA A 268 -32.05 -9.61 -7.13
N THR A 269 -32.03 -8.60 -6.25
CA THR A 269 -33.18 -7.70 -6.03
C THR A 269 -33.62 -7.01 -7.33
N VAL A 270 -32.68 -6.44 -8.10
CA VAL A 270 -32.99 -5.79 -9.38
C VAL A 270 -33.61 -6.77 -10.39
N ARG A 271 -33.08 -8.00 -10.45
CA ARG A 271 -33.63 -9.05 -11.32
C ARG A 271 -35.04 -9.46 -10.90
N ARG A 272 -35.28 -9.65 -9.60
CA ARG A 272 -36.60 -9.99 -9.04
C ARG A 272 -37.64 -8.94 -9.41
N GLU A 273 -37.36 -7.66 -9.17
CA GLU A 273 -38.25 -6.55 -9.55
C GLU A 273 -38.52 -6.47 -11.06
N ALA A 274 -37.58 -6.89 -11.89
CA ALA A 274 -37.76 -6.92 -13.34
C ALA A 274 -38.64 -8.09 -13.80
N LEU A 275 -38.56 -9.26 -13.13
CA LEU A 275 -39.39 -10.43 -13.39
C LEU A 275 -40.82 -10.22 -12.88
N GLU A 276 -40.99 -9.65 -11.69
CA GLU A 276 -42.29 -9.31 -11.11
C GLU A 276 -43.05 -8.33 -12.02
N ARG A 277 -42.36 -7.36 -12.62
CA ARG A 277 -42.95 -6.44 -13.62
C ARG A 277 -43.44 -7.13 -14.89
N LYS A 278 -42.92 -8.32 -15.20
CA LYS A 278 -43.35 -9.15 -16.33
C LYS A 278 -44.38 -10.21 -15.94
N GLY A 279 -44.74 -10.30 -14.65
CA GLY A 279 -45.60 -11.36 -14.12
C GLY A 279 -44.94 -12.74 -14.10
N GLU A 280 -43.60 -12.78 -14.09
CA GLU A 280 -42.82 -14.01 -14.00
C GLU A 280 -42.41 -14.28 -12.54
N ASP A 281 -42.56 -15.52 -12.08
CA ASP A 281 -42.09 -15.96 -10.77
C ASP A 281 -40.60 -16.32 -10.82
N TRP A 282 -39.91 -16.11 -9.69
CA TRP A 282 -38.50 -16.47 -9.55
C TRP A 282 -38.24 -17.27 -8.28
N SER A 283 -37.94 -18.55 -8.48
CA SER A 283 -37.72 -19.52 -7.40
C SER A 283 -36.48 -19.19 -6.59
N ALA A 284 -36.44 -19.66 -5.33
CA ALA A 284 -35.26 -19.48 -4.48
C ALA A 284 -34.03 -20.23 -5.02
N GLU A 285 -34.22 -21.35 -5.74
CA GLU A 285 -33.15 -22.11 -6.36
C GLU A 285 -32.54 -21.36 -7.54
N ASP A 286 -33.38 -20.75 -8.40
CA ASP A 286 -32.92 -19.92 -9.51
C ASP A 286 -32.22 -18.64 -9.02
N GLU A 287 -32.69 -18.07 -7.91
CA GLU A 287 -32.00 -16.95 -7.26
C GLU A 287 -30.61 -17.36 -6.76
N ALA A 288 -30.50 -18.49 -6.05
CA ALA A 288 -29.22 -18.99 -5.57
C ALA A 288 -28.26 -19.29 -6.74
N ALA A 289 -28.74 -19.92 -7.81
CA ALA A 289 -27.96 -20.19 -9.02
C ALA A 289 -27.49 -18.91 -9.72
N PHE A 290 -28.31 -17.86 -9.71
CA PHE A 290 -27.95 -16.54 -10.26
C PHE A 290 -26.91 -15.80 -9.41
N LYS A 291 -27.02 -15.88 -8.07
CA LYS A 291 -26.08 -15.23 -7.15
C LYS A 291 -24.69 -15.87 -7.18
N ARG A 292 -24.64 -17.21 -7.28
CA ARG A 292 -23.41 -18.02 -7.22
C ARG A 292 -22.23 -17.50 -8.08
N PRO A 293 -22.36 -17.24 -9.39
CA PRO A 293 -21.24 -16.76 -10.21
C PRO A 293 -20.69 -15.40 -9.74
N THR A 294 -21.54 -14.53 -9.20
CA THR A 294 -21.09 -13.24 -8.65
C THR A 294 -20.31 -13.46 -7.35
N ILE A 295 -20.79 -14.32 -6.46
CA ILE A 295 -20.11 -14.63 -5.20
C ILE A 295 -18.72 -15.22 -5.47
N GLU A 296 -18.63 -16.23 -6.35
CA GLU A 296 -17.36 -16.87 -6.74
C GLU A 296 -16.39 -15.88 -7.41
N MET A 297 -16.90 -14.97 -8.24
CA MET A 297 -16.08 -13.93 -8.85
C MET A 297 -15.47 -13.01 -7.79
N PHE A 298 -16.28 -12.55 -6.82
CA PHE A 298 -15.80 -11.69 -5.74
C PHE A 298 -14.84 -12.41 -4.81
N GLU A 299 -15.09 -13.68 -4.47
CA GLU A 299 -14.16 -14.48 -3.66
C GLU A 299 -12.78 -14.56 -4.32
N ARG A 300 -12.74 -14.90 -5.61
CA ARG A 300 -11.50 -14.99 -6.38
C ARG A 300 -10.79 -13.64 -6.51
N GLN A 301 -11.51 -12.59 -6.88
CA GLN A 301 -10.91 -11.28 -7.16
C GLN A 301 -10.54 -10.49 -5.90
N SER A 302 -11.17 -10.79 -4.76
CA SER A 302 -10.85 -10.15 -3.48
C SER A 302 -9.71 -10.81 -2.72
N HIS A 303 -9.25 -11.98 -3.16
CA HIS A 303 -8.13 -12.70 -2.56
C HIS A 303 -6.82 -11.90 -2.66
N PRO A 304 -5.97 -11.86 -1.62
CA PRO A 304 -4.76 -11.03 -1.61
C PRO A 304 -3.77 -11.43 -2.72
N LEU A 305 -3.69 -12.71 -3.10
CA LEU A 305 -2.90 -13.13 -4.27
C LEU A 305 -3.38 -12.50 -5.58
N TYR A 306 -4.68 -12.27 -5.75
CA TYR A 306 -5.23 -11.63 -6.94
C TYR A 306 -4.83 -10.15 -7.01
N ALA A 307 -4.89 -9.47 -5.86
CA ALA A 307 -4.53 -8.07 -5.68
C ALA A 307 -3.02 -7.84 -5.88
N SER A 308 -2.19 -8.64 -5.21
CA SER A 308 -0.73 -8.53 -5.26
C SER A 308 -0.18 -8.84 -6.66
N ALA A 309 -0.76 -9.82 -7.38
CA ALA A 309 -0.43 -10.10 -8.78
C ALA A 309 -0.71 -8.92 -9.74
N ARG A 310 -1.42 -7.87 -9.27
CA ARG A 310 -1.77 -6.66 -10.02
C ARG A 310 -1.21 -5.38 -9.40
N LEU A 311 -0.32 -5.51 -8.42
CA LEU A 311 0.32 -4.39 -7.72
C LEU A 311 -0.68 -3.41 -7.08
N TRP A 312 -1.84 -3.92 -6.64
CA TRP A 312 -2.78 -3.15 -5.82
C TRP A 312 -2.24 -2.93 -4.41
N ASP A 313 -1.41 -3.86 -3.96
CA ASP A 313 -0.51 -3.79 -2.82
C ASP A 313 0.94 -3.99 -3.28
N ASP A 314 1.89 -3.67 -2.40
CA ASP A 314 3.32 -3.83 -2.60
C ASP A 314 3.82 -5.21 -2.12
N GLY A 315 2.92 -6.03 -1.58
CA GLY A 315 3.21 -7.39 -1.16
C GLY A 315 2.29 -7.92 -0.06
N ILE A 316 2.22 -9.25 0.01
CA ILE A 316 1.58 -9.97 1.11
C ILE A 316 2.61 -10.25 2.19
N VAL A 317 2.32 -9.86 3.42
CA VAL A 317 3.26 -9.97 4.55
C VAL A 317 2.74 -10.93 5.61
N ASP A 318 3.65 -11.67 6.25
CA ASP A 318 3.34 -12.45 7.44
C ASP A 318 2.90 -11.49 8.56
N PRO A 319 1.72 -11.66 9.19
CA PRO A 319 1.27 -10.82 10.30
C PRO A 319 2.31 -10.66 11.41
N ARG A 320 3.07 -11.71 11.72
CA ARG A 320 4.12 -11.71 12.77
C ARG A 320 5.27 -10.75 12.45
N ARG A 321 5.48 -10.45 11.17
CA ARG A 321 6.50 -9.51 10.68
C ARG A 321 5.96 -8.10 10.45
N ALA A 322 4.70 -7.81 10.81
CA ALA A 322 4.09 -6.51 10.57
C ALA A 322 4.92 -5.35 11.15
N ARG A 323 5.44 -5.51 12.37
CA ARG A 323 6.31 -4.50 13.02
C ARG A 323 7.55 -4.19 12.20
N GLU A 324 8.30 -5.21 11.79
CA GLU A 324 9.53 -5.07 11.00
C GLU A 324 9.25 -4.38 9.66
N VAL A 325 8.19 -4.80 8.97
CA VAL A 325 7.78 -4.22 7.68
C VAL A 325 7.39 -2.75 7.84
N LEU A 326 6.63 -2.41 8.88
CA LEU A 326 6.27 -1.02 9.17
C LEU A 326 7.52 -0.18 9.49
N ALA A 327 8.44 -0.68 10.31
CA ALA A 327 9.67 0.00 10.66
C ALA A 327 10.55 0.30 9.44
N LEU A 328 10.74 -0.69 8.56
CA LEU A 328 11.50 -0.53 7.31
C LEU A 328 10.80 0.42 6.34
N SER A 329 9.47 0.32 6.21
CA SER A 329 8.66 1.22 5.39
C SER A 329 8.81 2.68 5.83
N LEU A 330 8.73 2.93 7.15
CA LEU A 330 8.90 4.26 7.74
C LEU A 330 10.35 4.75 7.58
N GLY A 331 11.34 3.89 7.84
CA GLY A 331 12.75 4.21 7.65
C GLY A 331 13.08 4.62 6.20
N ALA A 332 12.56 3.89 5.22
CA ALA A 332 12.71 4.24 3.82
C ALA A 332 12.00 5.57 3.48
N ALA A 333 10.73 5.70 3.89
CA ALA A 333 9.90 6.87 3.58
C ALA A 333 10.46 8.19 4.16
N LEU A 334 11.06 8.12 5.35
CA LEU A 334 11.61 9.28 6.04
C LEU A 334 12.94 9.76 5.47
N ASN A 335 13.55 9.07 4.50
CA ASN A 335 14.69 9.64 3.79
C ASN A 335 14.33 10.91 2.99
N ALA A 336 13.05 11.09 2.64
CA ALA A 336 12.53 12.32 2.08
C ALA A 336 12.12 13.31 3.19
N PRO A 337 12.31 14.63 2.99
CA PRO A 337 11.79 15.62 3.93
C PRO A 337 10.26 15.53 4.03
N VAL A 338 9.73 15.80 5.22
CA VAL A 338 8.29 15.93 5.44
C VAL A 338 7.89 17.34 5.02
N GLU A 339 7.08 17.46 3.97
CA GLU A 339 6.62 18.75 3.47
C GLU A 339 5.50 19.35 4.35
N GLU A 340 5.26 20.65 4.21
CA GLU A 340 4.14 21.32 4.87
C GLU A 340 2.82 20.81 4.30
N THR A 341 1.88 20.46 5.18
CA THR A 341 0.54 20.02 4.75
C THR A 341 -0.37 21.21 4.49
N ARG A 342 -0.93 21.27 3.28
CA ARG A 342 -1.99 22.23 2.92
C ARG A 342 -3.29 21.48 2.64
N PHE A 343 -4.19 21.47 3.61
CA PHE A 343 -5.51 20.84 3.45
C PHE A 343 -6.36 21.54 2.38
N GLY A 344 -7.20 20.74 1.71
CA GLY A 344 -8.28 21.23 0.86
C GLY A 344 -9.43 21.80 1.67
N VAL A 345 -10.50 22.25 0.99
CA VAL A 345 -11.70 22.76 1.66
C VAL A 345 -12.41 21.61 2.38
N PHE A 346 -12.54 21.72 3.70
CA PHE A 346 -13.39 20.82 4.49
C PHE A 346 -14.87 21.20 4.37
N ARG A 347 -15.72 20.22 4.05
CA ARG A 347 -17.18 20.39 4.06
C ARG A 347 -17.73 20.23 5.47
N MET A 348 -18.07 21.34 6.12
CA MET A 348 -18.56 21.38 7.51
C MET A 348 -19.94 20.73 7.70
#